data_AF-A0A396J253-F1
#
_entry.id   AF-A0A396J253-F1
#
_cell.length_a   1.000
_cell.length_b   1.000
_cell.length_c   1.000
_cell.angle_alpha   90.00
_cell.angle_beta   90.00
_cell.angle_gamma   90.00
#
_symmetry.space_group_name_H-M   'P 1'
#
loop_
_entity.id
_entity.type
_entity.pdbx_description
1 polymer ?
#
loop_
_entity_poly.entity_id
_entity_poly.type
_entity_poly.pdbx_seq_one_letter_code
_entity_poly.pdbx_strand_id
1 'polypeptide(L)'
;MSSDYKATLASVDFMFKAPEVRKEVNIWVEKETNGLIKELIPPGSVDSLTSLIFANALYFRGAWNEKFDVSCCSMTQNLMDEEYCC
;
A
#
# COMPACT_ATOMS: atom_id res chain seq x y z
N MET A 1 5.94 21.63 15.98
CA MET A 1 6.67 21.52 14.70
C MET A 1 5.68 21.00 13.67
N SER A 2 5.16 21.88 12.81
CA SER A 2 4.28 21.47 11.71
C SER A 2 5.16 20.81 10.66
N SER A 3 4.97 19.52 10.40
CA SER A 3 5.60 18.87 9.25
C SER A 3 4.77 19.21 8.01
N ASP A 4 5.36 19.85 7.02
CA ASP A 4 4.66 20.28 5.79
C ASP A 4 4.02 19.10 5.04
N TYR A 5 4.52 17.89 5.28
CA TYR A 5 4.12 16.66 4.61
C TYR A 5 3.15 15.77 5.41
N LYS A 6 2.76 16.16 6.65
CA LYS A 6 1.97 15.31 7.57
C LYS A 6 2.53 13.88 7.69
N ALA A 7 3.84 13.74 7.59
CA ALA A 7 4.52 12.46 7.66
C ALA A 7 4.90 12.13 9.10
N THR A 8 4.88 10.84 9.43
CA THR A 8 5.39 10.30 10.70
C THR A 8 6.87 9.98 10.54
N LEU A 9 7.69 10.41 11.49
CA LEU A 9 9.10 10.04 11.59
C LEU A 9 9.28 9.16 12.84
N ALA A 10 9.90 7.98 12.67
CA ALA A 10 10.17 7.05 13.75
C ALA A 10 11.63 6.56 13.68
N SER A 11 12.28 6.49 14.83
CA SER A 11 13.58 5.82 14.98
C SER A 11 13.35 4.36 15.33
N VAL A 12 14.01 3.46 14.60
CA VAL A 12 13.79 2.00 14.68
C VAL A 12 15.12 1.26 14.64
N ASP A 13 15.14 0.01 15.07
CA ASP A 13 16.34 -0.84 15.13
C ASP A 13 16.33 -1.88 14.01
N PHE A 14 16.88 -1.52 12.85
CA PHE A 14 17.06 -2.48 11.77
C PHE A 14 18.17 -3.49 12.07
N MET A 15 19.21 -3.11 12.81
CA MET A 15 20.40 -3.93 13.02
C MET A 15 20.09 -5.24 13.74
N PHE A 16 19.23 -5.20 14.76
CA PHE A 16 18.85 -6.38 15.52
C PHE A 16 17.38 -6.77 15.38
N LYS A 17 16.53 -5.89 14.83
CA LYS A 17 15.07 -6.09 14.81
C LYS A 17 14.42 -5.79 13.45
N ALA A 18 15.16 -5.91 12.34
CA ALA A 18 14.61 -5.69 11.00
C ALA A 18 13.28 -6.43 10.73
N PRO A 19 13.08 -7.71 11.11
CA PRO A 19 11.81 -8.40 10.92
C PRO A 19 10.63 -7.79 11.70
N GLU A 20 10.88 -7.28 12.91
CA GLU A 20 9.89 -6.63 13.76
C GLU A 20 9.55 -5.24 13.22
N VAL A 21 10.56 -4.45 12.86
CA VAL A 21 10.38 -3.13 12.24
C VAL A 21 9.56 -3.23 10.97
N ARG A 22 9.83 -4.24 10.13
CA ARG A 22 9.01 -4.55 8.95
C ARG A 22 7.54 -4.76 9.30
N LYS A 23 7.26 -5.55 10.34
CA LYS A 23 5.88 -5.81 10.79
C LYS A 23 5.22 -4.54 11.32
N GLU A 24 5.93 -3.74 12.10
CA GLU A 24 5.42 -2.47 12.62
C GLU A 24 4.99 -1.52 11.50
N VAL A 25 5.81 -1.39 10.46
CA VAL A 25 5.49 -0.54 9.29
C VAL A 25 4.28 -1.09 8.53
N ASN A 26 4.21 -2.41 8.30
CA ASN A 26 3.04 -3.00 7.62
C ASN A 26 1.75 -2.85 8.44
N ILE A 27 1.79 -3.02 9.76
CA ILE A 27 0.64 -2.77 10.64
C ILE A 27 0.21 -1.30 10.58
N TRP A 28 1.18 -0.38 10.56
CA TRP A 28 0.90 1.04 10.41
C TRP A 28 0.23 1.34 9.05
N VAL A 29 0.76 0.81 7.94
CA VAL A 29 0.16 0.98 6.61
C VAL A 29 -1.25 0.39 6.55
N GLU A 30 -1.45 -0.80 7.11
CA GLU A 30 -2.77 -1.45 7.16
C GLU A 30 -3.76 -0.55 7.91
N LYS A 31 -3.36 0.04 9.04
CA LYS A 31 -4.19 0.96 9.80
C LYS A 31 -4.52 2.23 9.02
N GLU A 32 -3.53 2.89 8.42
CA GLU A 32 -3.74 4.15 7.67
C GLU A 32 -4.57 3.94 6.40
N THR A 33 -4.55 2.74 5.83
CA THR A 33 -5.30 2.40 4.61
C THR A 33 -6.61 1.66 4.90
N ASN A 34 -7.08 1.65 6.15
CA ASN A 34 -8.31 0.96 6.56
C ASN A 34 -8.34 -0.53 6.15
N GLY A 35 -7.19 -1.21 6.21
CA GLY A 35 -7.06 -2.64 5.90
C GLY A 35 -6.93 -2.97 4.42
N LEU A 36 -6.90 -1.97 3.53
CA LEU A 36 -6.86 -2.19 2.09
C LEU A 36 -5.46 -2.55 1.59
N ILE A 37 -4.41 -2.03 2.22
CA ILE A 37 -3.01 -2.37 1.94
C ILE A 37 -2.43 -3.06 3.18
N LYS A 38 -2.27 -4.38 3.12
CA LYS A 38 -1.85 -5.19 4.28
C LYS A 38 -0.35 -5.41 4.39
N GLU A 39 0.34 -5.45 3.25
CA GLU A 39 1.77 -5.70 3.19
C GLU A 39 2.41 -4.77 2.15
N LEU A 40 3.06 -3.71 2.64
CA LEU A 40 3.83 -2.78 1.81
C LEU A 40 5.29 -3.23 1.71
N ILE A 41 5.84 -3.73 2.82
CA ILE A 41 7.24 -4.15 2.93
C ILE A 41 7.28 -5.69 3.04
N PRO A 42 7.63 -6.40 1.95
CA PRO A 42 7.62 -7.86 1.92
C PRO A 42 8.76 -8.46 2.76
N PRO A 43 8.67 -9.74 3.15
CA PRO A 43 9.73 -10.42 3.89
C PRO A 43 11.08 -10.35 3.16
N GLY A 44 12.17 -10.10 3.89
CA GLY A 44 13.53 -10.04 3.34
C GLY A 44 13.88 -8.76 2.57
N SER A 45 12.96 -7.80 2.44
CA SER A 45 13.25 -6.51 1.78
C SER A 45 13.99 -5.49 2.67
N VAL A 46 14.05 -5.74 3.98
CA VAL A 46 14.84 -4.99 4.94
C VAL A 46 15.67 -5.96 5.78
N ASP A 47 16.85 -5.53 6.18
CA ASP A 47 17.85 -6.31 6.90
C ASP A 47 18.67 -5.44 7.86
N SER A 48 19.71 -6.01 8.47
CA SER A 48 20.57 -5.31 9.43
C SER A 48 21.45 -4.21 8.82
N LEU A 49 21.57 -4.15 7.49
CA LEU A 49 22.30 -3.10 6.77
C LEU A 49 21.39 -1.94 6.37
N THR A 50 20.06 -2.11 6.51
CA THR A 50 19.07 -1.09 6.21
C THR A 50 19.20 0.08 7.17
N SER A 51 19.53 1.26 6.64
CA SER A 51 19.74 2.47 7.45
C SER A 51 18.52 3.38 7.50
N LEU A 52 17.70 3.40 6.45
CA LEU A 52 16.53 4.28 6.32
C LEU A 52 15.54 3.69 5.33
N ILE A 53 14.24 3.83 5.61
CA ILE A 53 13.15 3.49 4.69
C ILE A 53 12.20 4.68 4.53
N PHE A 54 11.65 4.84 3.33
CA PHE A 54 10.52 5.73 3.07
C PHE A 54 9.33 4.87 2.66
N ALA A 55 8.24 4.97 3.41
CA ALA A 55 7.01 4.23 3.14
C ALA A 55 5.91 5.20 2.72
N ASN A 56 5.27 4.94 1.58
CA ASN A 56 4.10 5.67 1.10
C ASN A 56 3.07 4.65 0.59
N ALA A 57 1.82 4.81 1.02
CA ALA A 57 0.71 3.98 0.61
C ALA A 57 -0.51 4.88 0.35
N LEU A 58 -1.12 4.72 -0.82
CA LEU A 58 -2.30 5.47 -1.23
C LEU A 58 -3.31 4.51 -1.85
N TYR A 59 -4.53 4.54 -1.34
CA TYR A 59 -5.66 3.84 -1.94
C TYR A 59 -6.73 4.84 -2.34
N PHE A 60 -7.24 4.70 -3.56
CA PHE A 60 -8.31 5.52 -4.09
C PHE A 60 -9.43 4.63 -4.63
N ARG A 61 -10.65 4.89 -4.18
CA ARG A 61 -11.88 4.30 -4.72
C ARG A 61 -12.83 5.40 -5.13
N GLY A 62 -12.82 5.71 -6.43
CA GLY A 62 -13.76 6.64 -7.04
C GLY A 62 -15.06 5.94 -7.43
N ALA A 63 -16.20 6.61 -7.23
CA ALA A 63 -17.43 6.24 -7.90
C ALA A 63 -17.49 6.95 -9.26
N TRP A 64 -17.77 6.21 -10.33
CA TRP A 64 -18.01 6.79 -11.63
C TRP A 64 -19.27 7.67 -11.60
N ASN A 65 -19.22 8.80 -12.31
CA ASN A 65 -20.38 9.67 -12.48
C ASN A 65 -21.48 8.96 -13.30
N GLU A 66 -21.07 8.30 -14.37
CA GLU A 66 -21.91 7.39 -15.16
C GLU A 66 -21.48 5.96 -14.84
N LYS A 67 -22.38 5.18 -14.23
CA LYS A 67 -22.07 3.82 -13.78
C LYS A 67 -22.21 2.84 -14.93
N PHE A 68 -21.28 1.89 -15.01
CA PHE A 68 -21.37 0.76 -15.92
C PHE A 68 -22.59 -0.11 -15.61
N ASP A 69 -23.28 -0.55 -16.67
CA ASP A 69 -24.34 -1.56 -16.54
C ASP A 69 -23.70 -2.94 -16.43
N VAL A 70 -23.78 -3.52 -15.21
CA VAL A 70 -23.22 -4.83 -14.89
C VAL A 70 -23.81 -5.93 -15.81
N SER A 71 -25.03 -5.75 -16.33
CA SER A 71 -25.68 -6.74 -17.19
C SER A 71 -25.10 -6.78 -18.62
N CYS A 72 -24.39 -5.74 -19.05
CA CYS A 72 -23.73 -5.67 -20.36
C CYS A 72 -22.33 -6.30 -20.34
N CYS A 73 -21.75 -6.52 -19.16
CA CYS A 73 -20.37 -6.98 -19.04
C CYS A 73 -20.27 -8.49 -19.36
N SER A 74 -19.96 -8.82 -20.62
CA SER A 74 -19.64 -10.19 -21.05
C SER A 74 -18.17 -10.51 -20.76
N MET A 75 -17.87 -11.68 -20.18
CA MET A 75 -16.50 -12.12 -19.90
C MET A 75 -15.65 -12.14 -21.17
N THR A 76 -14.73 -11.18 -21.32
CA THR A 76 -13.67 -11.21 -22.33
C THR A 76 -12.38 -11.75 -21.71
N GLN A 77 -11.67 -12.66 -22.40
CA GLN A 77 -10.32 -13.05 -22.00
C GLN A 77 -9.34 -11.94 -22.38
N ASN A 78 -8.82 -11.24 -21.38
CA ASN A 78 -7.88 -10.13 -21.61
C ASN A 78 -6.45 -10.67 -21.81
N LEU A 79 -5.83 -10.29 -22.94
CA LEU A 79 -4.38 -10.28 -23.12
C LEU A 79 -3.92 -8.84 -22.86
N MET A 80 -3.48 -8.58 -21.62
CA MET A 80 -2.97 -7.29 -21.11
C MET A 80 -4.04 -6.24 -20.79
N ASP A 81 -4.37 -6.17 -19.50
CA ASP A 81 -4.74 -4.98 -18.71
C ASP A 81 -5.49 -3.84 -19.42
N GLU A 82 -6.82 -3.94 -19.43
CA GLU A 82 -7.78 -2.93 -18.93
C GLU A 82 -9.19 -3.50 -19.17
N GLU A 83 -9.84 -4.01 -18.11
CA GLU A 83 -11.27 -4.34 -18.17
C GLU A 83 -12.06 -3.02 -18.26
N TYR A 84 -12.40 -2.63 -19.49
CA TYR A 84 -13.54 -1.76 -19.72
C TYR A 84 -14.78 -2.65 -19.70
N CYS A 85 -15.68 -2.48 -18.73
CA CYS A 85 -17.09 -2.69 -19.05
C CYS A 85 -17.48 -1.61 -20.08
N CYS A 86 -18.29 -1.95 -21.06
CA CYS A 86 -18.88 -0.99 -22.00
C CYS A 86 -19.53 0.19 -21.26
#